data_AF-A0A084T3I9-F1
#
_entry.id   AF-A0A084T3I9-F1
#
_cell.length_a   1.000
_cell.length_b   1.000
_cell.length_c   1.000
_cell.angle_alpha   90.00
_cell.angle_beta   90.00
_cell.angle_gamma   90.00
#
_symmetry.space_group_name_H-M   'P 1'
#
loop_
_entity.id
_entity.type
_entity.pdbx_description
1 polymer ?
#
loop_
_entity_poly.entity_id
_entity_poly.type
_entity_poly.pdbx_seq_one_letter_code
_entity_poly.pdbx_strand_id
1 'polypeptide(L)'
;MKNTLIKHALVATTGILALTATTAQAFELGADTKRGITFQFDNIIIGVNDNYVNGGMAFLQKPLSQEHNISWFVEGGVGYNWNSERVDVHAPVGLRWEPVKNLDVDLFATPEVKFKDGVDVGVGVDLGVSWKF
;
A
#
# COMPACT_ATOMS: atom_id res chain seq x y z
N MET A 1 -30.44 3.33 20.35
CA MET A 1 -29.05 3.42 19.83
C MET A 1 -28.69 2.16 19.03
N LYS A 2 -29.28 1.95 17.83
CA LYS A 2 -28.99 0.78 16.97
C LYS A 2 -28.83 1.08 15.47
N ASN A 3 -28.99 2.34 15.03
CA ASN A 3 -29.06 2.67 13.60
C ASN A 3 -27.87 3.48 13.05
N THR A 4 -26.83 3.71 13.84
CA THR A 4 -25.68 4.55 13.43
C THR A 4 -24.50 3.74 12.87
N LEU A 5 -24.38 2.45 13.22
CA LEU A 5 -23.30 1.57 12.75
C LEU A 5 -23.46 1.14 11.29
N ILE A 6 -24.70 0.96 10.81
CA ILE A 6 -24.99 0.46 9.45
C ILE A 6 -24.68 1.52 8.38
N LYS A 7 -24.79 2.82 8.71
CA LYS A 7 -24.57 3.91 7.75
C LYS A 7 -23.08 4.19 7.47
N HIS A 8 -22.19 3.91 8.41
CA HIS A 8 -20.75 4.13 8.23
C HIS A 8 -20.06 2.93 7.55
N ALA A 9 -20.56 1.70 7.76
CA ALA A 9 -20.09 0.53 7.04
C ALA A 9 -20.43 0.56 5.54
N LEU A 10 -21.54 1.24 5.17
CA LEU A 10 -21.98 1.36 3.78
C LEU A 10 -21.09 2.29 2.94
N VAL A 11 -20.57 3.36 3.55
CA VAL A 11 -19.70 4.31 2.84
C VAL A 11 -18.33 3.71 2.53
N ALA A 12 -17.83 2.80 3.38
CA ALA A 12 -16.57 2.10 3.15
C ALA A 12 -16.67 0.98 2.07
N THR A 13 -17.85 0.40 1.85
CA THR A 13 -18.02 -0.72 0.91
C THR A 13 -18.35 -0.27 -0.52
N THR A 14 -19.01 0.88 -0.71
CA THR A 14 -19.30 1.40 -2.07
C THR A 14 -18.11 2.08 -2.75
N GLY A 15 -17.08 2.49 -2.01
CA GLY A 15 -15.88 3.10 -2.60
C GLY A 15 -14.92 2.10 -3.26
N ILE A 16 -15.01 0.81 -2.91
CA ILE A 16 -14.04 -0.22 -3.30
C ILE A 16 -14.56 -1.10 -4.46
N LEU A 17 -15.81 -0.94 -4.88
CA LEU A 17 -16.48 -1.85 -5.83
C LEU A 17 -16.93 -1.19 -7.15
N ALA A 18 -16.26 -0.12 -7.58
CA ALA A 18 -16.41 0.42 -8.93
C ALA A 18 -15.26 -0.04 -9.85
N LEU A 19 -14.98 -1.35 -9.88
CA LEU A 19 -14.14 -1.98 -10.90
C LEU A 19 -14.98 -2.24 -12.15
N THR A 20 -15.16 -1.21 -12.97
CA THR A 20 -15.68 -1.35 -14.33
C THR A 20 -14.63 -0.89 -15.33
N ALA A 21 -13.84 -1.82 -15.88
CA ALA A 21 -13.45 -1.85 -17.30
C ALA A 21 -12.55 -3.07 -17.58
N THR A 22 -12.93 -3.81 -18.61
CA THR A 22 -12.31 -5.00 -19.19
C THR A 22 -11.04 -4.66 -19.98
N THR A 23 -9.92 -4.48 -19.27
CA THR A 23 -8.55 -4.65 -19.80
C THR A 23 -7.81 -5.52 -18.80
N ALA A 24 -6.91 -6.40 -19.26
CA ALA A 24 -6.06 -7.17 -18.34
C ALA A 24 -5.17 -6.17 -17.57
N GLN A 25 -5.61 -5.80 -16.36
CA GLN A 25 -4.84 -4.94 -15.47
C GLN A 25 -3.70 -5.76 -14.90
N ALA A 26 -2.52 -5.15 -14.80
CA ALA A 26 -1.40 -5.81 -14.14
C ALA A 26 -1.79 -6.06 -12.69
N PHE A 27 -1.77 -7.33 -12.28
CA PHE A 27 -2.12 -7.73 -10.92
C PHE A 27 -0.86 -8.22 -10.21
N GLU A 28 -0.62 -7.71 -9.01
CA GLU A 28 0.44 -8.19 -8.13
C GLU A 28 -0.13 -8.60 -6.77
N LEU A 29 0.41 -9.69 -6.23
CA LEU A 29 0.13 -10.15 -4.88
C LEU A 29 1.42 -10.13 -4.08
N GLY A 30 1.41 -9.50 -2.91
CA GLY A 30 2.62 -9.37 -2.10
C GLY A 30 2.39 -9.42 -0.60
N ALA A 31 3.48 -9.30 0.12
CA ALA A 31 3.49 -9.08 1.55
C ALA A 31 4.68 -8.20 1.94
N ASP A 32 4.48 -7.30 2.90
CA ASP A 32 5.56 -6.52 3.51
C ASP A 32 5.37 -6.30 5.00
N THR A 33 6.45 -5.88 5.66
CA THR A 33 6.53 -5.73 7.12
C THR A 33 5.60 -4.66 7.69
N LYS A 34 5.14 -3.70 6.88
CA LYS A 34 4.28 -2.60 7.31
C LYS A 34 2.81 -2.92 7.06
N ARG A 35 2.49 -3.24 5.82
CA ARG A 35 1.15 -3.31 5.24
C ARG A 35 0.54 -4.70 5.34
N GLY A 36 1.32 -5.73 5.69
CA GLY A 36 0.84 -7.11 5.74
C GLY A 36 0.70 -7.65 4.33
N ILE A 37 -0.47 -8.23 3.99
CA ILE A 37 -0.76 -8.71 2.63
C ILE A 37 -1.10 -7.52 1.74
N THR A 38 -0.52 -7.48 0.54
CA THR A 38 -0.76 -6.41 -0.45
C THR A 38 -1.34 -6.95 -1.74
N PHE A 39 -2.23 -6.17 -2.33
CA PHE A 39 -2.82 -6.36 -3.64
C PHE A 39 -2.53 -5.12 -4.46
N GLN A 40 -1.97 -5.28 -5.65
CA GLN A 40 -1.73 -4.17 -6.56
C GLN A 40 -2.48 -4.39 -7.87
N PHE A 41 -3.16 -3.33 -8.33
CA PHE A 41 -3.84 -3.26 -9.61
C PHE A 41 -3.31 -2.04 -10.36
N ASP A 42 -2.51 -2.28 -11.40
CA ASP A 42 -1.72 -1.26 -12.07
C ASP A 42 -0.87 -0.48 -11.05
N ASN A 43 -1.22 0.77 -10.76
CA ASN A 43 -0.53 1.62 -9.79
C ASN A 43 -1.23 1.69 -8.43
N ILE A 44 -2.41 1.10 -8.27
CA ILE A 44 -3.19 1.17 -7.02
C ILE A 44 -2.75 0.02 -6.12
N ILE A 45 -2.38 0.33 -4.88
CA ILE A 45 -1.95 -0.66 -3.88
C ILE A 45 -2.95 -0.66 -2.73
N ILE A 46 -3.36 -1.83 -2.29
CA ILE A 46 -4.19 -2.04 -1.11
C ILE A 46 -3.46 -3.01 -0.19
N GLY A 47 -3.29 -2.63 1.07
CA GLY A 47 -2.64 -3.46 2.08
C GLY A 47 -3.55 -3.74 3.28
N VAL A 48 -3.48 -4.96 3.81
CA VAL A 48 -4.22 -5.38 5.01
C VAL A 48 -3.29 -6.15 5.96
N ASN A 49 -3.28 -5.70 7.22
CA ASN A 49 -2.61 -6.33 8.35
C ASN A 49 -3.59 -6.43 9.54
N ASP A 50 -3.20 -7.13 10.60
CA ASP A 50 -4.04 -7.52 11.76
C ASP A 50 -4.96 -6.41 12.29
N ASN A 51 -4.45 -5.18 12.42
CA ASN A 51 -5.22 -4.03 12.90
C ASN A 51 -5.18 -2.83 11.96
N TYR A 52 -4.86 -3.04 10.69
CA TYR A 52 -4.52 -1.96 9.76
C TYR A 52 -4.98 -2.24 8.33
N VAL A 53 -5.60 -1.25 7.70
CA VAL A 53 -5.87 -1.24 6.26
C VAL A 53 -5.24 0.01 5.68
N ASN A 54 -4.65 -0.11 4.49
CA ASN A 54 -4.11 1.02 3.75
C ASN A 54 -4.44 0.91 2.27
N GLY A 55 -4.48 2.07 1.64
CA GLY A 55 -4.58 2.23 0.20
C GLY A 55 -3.63 3.31 -0.27
N GLY A 56 -2.95 3.07 -1.38
CA GLY A 56 -1.97 3.99 -1.93
C GLY A 56 -1.81 3.85 -3.43
N MET A 57 -0.91 4.67 -3.97
CA MET A 57 -0.56 4.66 -5.38
C MET A 57 0.96 4.68 -5.56
N ALA A 58 1.46 3.87 -6.49
CA ALA A 58 2.80 4.01 -7.04
C ALA A 58 2.83 5.20 -8.01
N PHE A 59 3.58 6.25 -7.68
CA PHE A 59 3.68 7.46 -8.48
C PHE A 59 4.78 7.39 -9.52
N LEU A 60 5.92 6.84 -9.11
CA LEU A 60 7.13 6.85 -9.90
C LEU A 60 7.89 5.57 -9.65
N GLN A 61 8.30 4.93 -10.74
CA GLN A 61 9.29 3.86 -10.72
C GLN A 61 10.26 4.12 -11.87
N LYS A 62 11.57 4.14 -11.58
CA LYS A 62 12.60 4.40 -12.58
C LYS A 62 13.76 3.42 -12.43
N PRO A 63 14.32 2.94 -13.56
CA PRO A 63 15.46 2.04 -13.52
C PRO A 63 16.67 2.74 -12.89
N LEU A 64 17.32 2.05 -11.95
CA LEU A 64 18.62 2.42 -11.41
C LEU A 64 19.72 1.59 -12.10
N SER A 65 19.46 0.31 -12.36
CA SER A 65 20.31 -0.58 -13.16
C SER A 65 19.45 -1.52 -13.99
N GLN A 66 19.64 -1.48 -15.32
CA GLN A 66 18.97 -2.40 -16.24
C GLN A 66 19.61 -3.79 -16.22
N GLU A 67 20.92 -3.89 -15.97
CA GLU A 67 21.63 -5.17 -15.91
C GLU A 67 21.16 -6.05 -14.76
N HIS A 68 20.83 -5.43 -13.62
CA HIS A 68 20.43 -6.12 -12.40
C HIS A 68 18.92 -6.05 -12.12
N ASN A 69 18.13 -5.49 -13.03
CA ASN A 69 16.69 -5.24 -12.84
C ASN A 69 16.38 -4.52 -11.52
N ILE A 70 17.14 -3.47 -11.22
CA ILE A 70 16.93 -2.65 -10.01
C ILE A 70 16.28 -1.33 -10.43
N SER A 71 15.22 -0.97 -9.73
CA SER A 71 14.54 0.32 -9.85
C SER A 71 14.42 0.98 -8.49
N TRP A 72 14.23 2.29 -8.49
CA TRP A 72 13.75 3.00 -7.30
C TRP A 72 12.31 3.44 -7.52
N PHE A 73 11.58 3.60 -6.43
CA PHE A 73 10.18 3.96 -6.47
C PHE A 73 9.79 5.00 -5.42
N VAL A 74 8.68 5.68 -5.70
CA VAL A 74 7.97 6.54 -4.75
C VAL A 74 6.49 6.20 -4.80
N GLU A 75 5.93 5.99 -3.63
CA GLU A 75 4.52 5.75 -3.39
C GLU A 75 3.95 6.84 -2.49
N GLY A 76 2.63 6.87 -2.39
CA GLY A 76 1.96 7.56 -1.31
C GLY A 76 0.57 7.00 -1.08
N GLY A 77 0.15 7.06 0.17
CA GLY A 77 -1.06 6.39 0.59
C GLY A 77 -1.56 6.88 1.93
N VAL A 78 -2.70 6.32 2.29
CA VAL A 78 -3.37 6.56 3.56
C VAL A 78 -3.71 5.24 4.22
N GLY A 79 -3.65 5.25 5.55
CA GLY A 79 -3.92 4.10 6.37
C GLY A 79 -4.93 4.38 7.47
N TYR A 80 -5.60 3.34 7.92
CA TYR A 80 -6.43 3.38 9.13
C TYR A 80 -6.12 2.17 10.01
N ASN A 81 -5.74 2.45 11.25
CA ASN A 81 -5.52 1.44 12.27
C ASN A 81 -6.67 1.44 13.27
N TRP A 82 -7.50 0.38 13.29
CA TRP A 82 -8.71 0.34 14.13
C TRP A 82 -8.44 0.01 15.60
N ASN A 83 -7.27 -0.51 15.97
CA ASN A 83 -6.90 -0.73 17.37
C ASN A 83 -6.50 0.59 18.04
N SER A 84 -5.67 1.38 17.37
CA SER A 84 -5.28 2.70 17.84
C SER A 84 -6.25 3.80 17.44
N GLU A 85 -7.22 3.53 16.55
CA GLU A 85 -8.12 4.49 15.87
C GLU A 85 -7.38 5.65 15.19
N ARG A 86 -6.16 5.41 14.70
CA ARG A 86 -5.33 6.42 14.02
C ARG A 86 -5.52 6.34 12.51
N VAL A 87 -5.64 7.50 11.87
CA VAL A 87 -5.44 7.65 10.42
C VAL A 87 -4.00 8.05 10.18
N ASP A 88 -3.38 7.55 9.11
CA ASP A 88 -2.05 7.99 8.70
C ASP A 88 -1.98 8.34 7.22
N VAL A 89 -1.05 9.24 6.91
CA VAL A 89 -0.62 9.56 5.55
C VAL A 89 0.85 9.19 5.47
N HIS A 90 1.23 8.44 4.44
CA HIS A 90 2.58 7.93 4.28
C HIS A 90 3.08 8.09 2.83
N ALA A 91 4.40 8.19 2.67
CA ALA A 91 5.04 8.33 1.38
C ALA A 91 6.27 7.41 1.25
N PRO A 92 6.08 6.09 1.01
CA PRO A 92 7.17 5.14 0.88
C PRO A 92 8.14 5.53 -0.25
N VAL A 93 9.44 5.44 0.03
CA VAL A 93 10.51 5.61 -0.95
C VAL A 93 11.47 4.45 -0.81
N GLY A 94 11.75 3.76 -1.92
CA GLY A 94 12.50 2.51 -1.84
C GLY A 94 13.19 2.09 -3.11
N LEU A 95 13.86 0.94 -2.97
CA LEU A 95 14.44 0.17 -4.05
C LEU A 95 13.62 -1.08 -4.27
N ARG A 96 13.44 -1.42 -5.54
CA ARG A 96 12.79 -2.64 -6.02
C ARG A 96 13.75 -3.41 -6.87
N TRP A 97 13.93 -4.68 -6.55
CA TRP A 97 14.77 -5.62 -7.28
C TRP A 97 13.91 -6.76 -7.84
N GLU A 98 14.02 -7.02 -9.14
CA GLU A 98 13.41 -8.19 -9.79
C GLU A 98 14.49 -9.28 -10.03
N PRO A 99 14.86 -10.09 -9.02
CA PRO A 99 15.90 -11.12 -9.14
C PRO A 99 15.57 -12.20 -10.16
N VAL A 100 14.29 -12.52 -10.30
CA VAL A 100 13.75 -13.42 -11.31
C VAL A 100 12.46 -12.81 -11.83
N LYS A 101 12.14 -13.12 -13.09
CA LYS A 101 10.96 -12.59 -13.77
C LYS A 101 9.72 -12.72 -12.88
N ASN A 102 8.98 -11.62 -12.74
CA ASN A 102 7.74 -11.47 -11.97
C ASN A 102 7.87 -11.49 -10.44
N LEU A 103 9.05 -11.74 -9.86
CA LEU A 103 9.26 -11.64 -8.41
C LEU A 103 9.94 -10.32 -8.09
N ASP A 104 9.25 -9.44 -7.36
CA ASP A 104 9.84 -8.22 -6.82
C ASP A 104 10.23 -8.39 -5.35
N VAL A 105 11.37 -7.82 -4.98
CA VAL A 105 11.83 -7.66 -3.61
C VAL A 105 12.07 -6.17 -3.36
N ASP A 106 11.38 -5.64 -2.36
CA ASP A 106 11.36 -4.22 -2.03
C ASP A 106 12.07 -3.95 -0.69
N LEU A 107 12.90 -2.91 -0.66
CA LEU A 107 13.44 -2.30 0.56
C LEU A 107 13.09 -0.82 0.54
N PHE A 108 12.34 -0.34 1.53
CA PHE A 108 11.83 1.02 1.51
C PHE A 108 11.80 1.66 2.89
N ALA A 109 11.89 2.99 2.89
CA ALA A 109 11.64 3.82 4.05
C ALA A 109 10.25 4.44 3.95
N THR A 110 9.54 4.48 5.07
CA THR A 110 8.15 4.95 5.15
C THR A 110 8.06 6.15 6.07
N PRO A 111 8.33 7.38 5.59
CA PRO A 111 7.94 8.58 6.31
C PRO A 111 6.41 8.64 6.42
N GLU A 112 5.92 8.89 7.62
CA GLU A 112 4.48 8.87 7.92
C GLU A 112 4.09 9.93 8.94
N VAL A 113 2.83 10.38 8.83
CA VAL A 113 2.18 11.26 9.80
C VAL A 113 0.89 10.62 10.24
N LYS A 114 0.70 10.46 11.56
CA LYS A 114 -0.47 9.83 12.18
C LYS A 114 -1.32 10.85 12.92
N PHE A 115 -2.64 10.67 12.87
CA PHE A 115 -3.65 11.56 13.44
C PHE A 115 -4.64 10.79 14.32
N LYS A 116 -4.86 11.30 15.54
CA LYS A 116 -6.00 10.92 16.41
C LYS A 116 -6.30 12.00 17.47
N ASP A 117 -5.28 12.41 18.21
CA ASP A 117 -5.37 13.44 19.28
C ASP A 117 -4.18 14.42 19.22
N GLY A 118 -3.65 14.64 18.02
CA GLY A 118 -2.40 15.34 17.77
C GLY A 118 -1.72 14.82 16.50
N VAL A 119 -0.53 15.35 16.22
CA VAL A 119 0.30 14.96 15.08
C VAL A 119 1.50 14.18 15.59
N ASP A 120 1.67 12.96 15.08
CA ASP A 120 2.78 12.06 15.38
C ASP A 120 3.52 11.74 14.08
N VAL A 121 4.80 12.10 13.99
CA VAL A 121 5.62 11.95 12.78
C VAL A 121 6.62 10.82 13.01
N GLY A 122 6.69 9.90 12.06
CA GLY A 122 7.57 8.74 12.13
C GLY A 122 8.26 8.43 10.81
N VAL A 123 9.28 7.59 10.89
CA VAL A 123 9.89 6.94 9.73
C VAL A 123 10.13 5.47 10.07
N GLY A 124 9.64 4.58 9.21
CA GLY A 124 9.92 3.14 9.26
C GLY A 124 10.90 2.72 8.17
N VAL A 125 11.50 1.54 8.33
CA VAL A 125 12.21 0.83 7.26
C VAL A 125 11.58 -0.55 7.15
N ASP A 126 11.22 -0.92 5.94
CA ASP A 126 10.36 -2.05 5.66
C ASP A 126 10.91 -2.88 4.49
N LEU A 127 10.55 -4.17 4.49
CA LEU A 127 10.90 -5.13 3.46
C LEU A 127 9.63 -5.78 2.91
N GLY A 128 9.57 -5.92 1.59
CA GLY A 128 8.44 -6.51 0.89
C GLY A 128 8.85 -7.52 -0.18
N VAL A 129 7.92 -8.42 -0.50
CA VAL A 129 8.03 -9.34 -1.64
C VAL A 129 6.69 -9.36 -2.36
N SER A 130 6.68 -9.27 -3.70
CA SER A 130 5.47 -9.41 -4.50
C SER A 130 5.68 -10.23 -5.77
N TRP A 131 4.58 -10.81 -6.26
CA TRP A 131 4.53 -11.61 -7.48
C TRP A 131 3.57 -11.01 -8.49
N LYS A 132 4.04 -10.80 -9.73
CA LYS A 132 3.27 -10.25 -10.86
C LYS A 132 2.63 -11.36 -11.70
N PHE A 133 1.35 -11.19 -12.03
CA PHE A 133 0.55 -12.13 -12.84
C PHE A 133 0.35 -11.65 -14.26
#